data_AF-A0AAX6QKC8-F1
#
_entry.id   AF-A0AAX6QKC8-F1
#
_cell.length_a   1.000
_cell.length_b   1.000
_cell.length_c   1.000
_cell.angle_alpha   90.00
_cell.angle_beta   90.00
_cell.angle_gamma   90.00
#
_symmetry.space_group_name_H-M   'P 1'
#
loop_
_entity.id
_entity.type
_entity.pdbx_description
1 polymer ?
#
loop_
_entity_poly.entity_id
_entity_poly.type
_entity_poly.pdbx_seq_one_letter_code
_entity_poly.pdbx_strand_id
1 'polypeptide(L)'
;MRGRTVAFASIFAVCLSRAFDQIRVCAICETNICLVGSHCGVSVGEDSPTQTALEDLAMFRALPNCTVFYPSDAVSMEHAVYLAANSKEICYIRTSHPETEVIYGPKELFKIGQAKVGATVHHC
;
A
#
# COMPACT_ATOMS: atom_id res chain seq x y z
N MET A 1 20.46 -5.39 -9.98
CA MET A 1 19.38 -6.36 -10.27
C MET A 1 19.27 -6.61 -11.78
N ARG A 2 18.84 -7.79 -12.22
CA ARG A 2 18.80 -8.18 -13.65
C ARG A 2 17.57 -7.71 -14.43
N GLY A 3 16.64 -6.98 -13.79
CA GLY A 3 15.46 -6.39 -14.45
C GLY A 3 14.51 -7.39 -15.14
N ARG A 4 14.47 -8.65 -14.68
CA ARG A 4 13.76 -9.74 -15.37
C ARG A 4 12.26 -9.77 -15.09
N THR A 5 11.85 -9.28 -13.93
CA THR A 5 10.48 -9.40 -13.42
C THR A 5 10.12 -8.17 -12.61
N VAL A 6 8.85 -7.79 -12.63
CA VAL A 6 8.25 -6.87 -11.66
C VAL A 6 7.58 -7.72 -10.60
N ALA A 7 8.14 -7.75 -9.39
CA ALA A 7 7.71 -8.67 -8.34
C ALA A 7 6.70 -8.01 -7.39
N PHE A 8 5.61 -8.72 -7.13
CA PHE A 8 4.63 -8.40 -6.10
C PHE A 8 4.60 -9.52 -5.07
N ALA A 9 4.67 -9.16 -3.79
CA ALA A 9 4.45 -10.11 -2.69
C ALA A 9 3.40 -9.57 -1.73
N SER A 10 2.51 -10.43 -1.25
CA SER A 10 1.39 -10.04 -0.41
C SER A 10 1.33 -10.87 0.87
N ILE A 11 1.09 -10.22 2.00
CA ILE A 11 0.87 -10.85 3.31
C ILE A 11 0.10 -9.88 4.21
N PHE A 12 -0.31 -10.29 5.40
CA PHE A 12 -0.85 -9.35 6.40
C PHE A 12 0.22 -8.32 6.73
N ALA A 13 -0.13 -7.04 6.77
CA ALA A 13 0.81 -5.94 6.94
C ALA A 13 1.63 -6.08 8.23
N VAL A 14 1.06 -6.64 9.30
CA VAL A 14 1.77 -6.89 10.56
C VAL A 14 2.93 -7.87 10.38
N CYS A 15 2.79 -8.86 9.48
CA CYS A 15 3.84 -9.85 9.21
C CYS A 15 5.01 -9.26 8.44
N LEU A 16 4.87 -8.10 7.79
CA LEU A 16 5.98 -7.42 7.12
C LEU A 16 7.01 -6.89 8.14
N SER A 17 6.63 -6.65 9.40
CA SER A 17 7.57 -6.35 10.48
C SER A 17 8.63 -7.45 10.66
N ARG A 18 8.25 -8.71 10.43
CA ARG A 18 9.16 -9.88 10.49
C ARG A 18 10.19 -9.88 9.37
N ALA A 19 9.90 -9.21 8.26
CA ALA A 19 10.77 -9.09 7.10
C ALA A 19 11.47 -7.72 7.03
N PHE A 20 11.37 -6.89 8.07
CA PHE A 20 11.79 -5.49 7.98
C PHE A 20 13.29 -5.34 7.63
N ASP A 21 14.16 -6.22 8.13
CA ASP A 21 15.58 -6.16 7.77
C ASP A 21 15.80 -6.46 6.28
N GLN A 22 15.13 -7.47 5.71
CA GLN A 22 15.18 -7.76 4.28
C GLN A 22 14.64 -6.59 3.45
N ILE A 23 13.51 -6.02 3.87
CA ILE A 23 12.89 -4.85 3.23
C ILE A 23 13.85 -3.65 3.23
N ARG A 24 14.54 -3.41 4.35
CA ARG A 24 15.54 -2.36 4.48
C ARG A 24 16.73 -2.58 3.56
N VAL A 25 17.23 -3.82 3.46
CA VAL A 25 18.29 -4.17 2.49
C VAL A 25 17.80 -3.97 1.06
N CYS A 26 16.55 -4.33 0.73
CA CYS A 26 15.96 -4.07 -0.58
C CYS A 26 15.96 -2.58 -0.93
N ALA A 27 15.60 -1.71 0.01
CA ALA A 27 15.63 -0.25 -0.19
C ALA A 27 17.06 0.27 -0.44
N ILE A 28 18.05 -0.19 0.34
CA ILE A 28 19.46 0.18 0.17
C ILE A 28 20.02 -0.30 -1.17
N CYS A 29 19.61 -1.49 -1.63
CA CYS A 29 20.03 -2.06 -2.90
C CYS A 29 19.22 -1.55 -4.11
N GLU A 30 18.36 -0.54 -3.93
CA GLU A 30 17.51 0.02 -4.99
C GLU A 30 16.71 -1.07 -5.73
N THR A 31 16.12 -1.97 -4.94
CA THR A 31 15.35 -3.09 -5.45
C THR A 31 13.97 -2.63 -5.91
N ASN A 32 13.61 -2.96 -7.15
CA ASN A 32 12.24 -2.80 -7.64
C ASN A 32 11.37 -3.98 -7.18
N ILE A 33 10.65 -3.79 -6.07
CA ILE A 33 9.68 -4.74 -5.52
C ILE A 33 8.47 -3.98 -4.98
N CYS A 34 7.28 -4.53 -5.17
CA CYS A 34 6.06 -4.06 -4.54
C CYS A 34 5.60 -5.04 -3.46
N LEU A 35 5.38 -4.53 -2.25
CA LEU A 35 4.85 -5.28 -1.12
C LEU A 35 3.41 -4.85 -0.86
N VAL A 36 2.50 -5.80 -0.70
CA VAL A 36 1.08 -5.53 -0.45
C VAL A 36 0.75 -6.06 0.95
N GLY A 37 0.38 -5.15 1.86
CA GLY A 37 0.03 -5.46 3.23
C GLY A 37 -1.48 -5.38 3.44
N SER A 38 -2.12 -6.48 3.84
CA SER A 38 -3.55 -6.51 4.17
C SER A 38 -3.82 -6.46 5.67
N HIS A 39 -5.10 -6.39 6.08
CA HIS A 39 -5.53 -6.40 7.48
C HIS A 39 -4.91 -5.25 8.29
N CYS A 40 -4.96 -4.05 7.71
CA CYS A 40 -4.37 -2.86 8.30
C CYS A 40 -5.34 -2.11 9.21
N GLY A 41 -4.83 -1.57 10.32
CA GLY A 41 -5.59 -0.75 11.25
C GLY A 41 -6.60 -1.53 12.09
N VAL A 42 -7.23 -0.87 13.05
CA VAL A 42 -8.20 -1.50 13.99
C VAL A 42 -9.49 -1.99 13.32
N SER A 43 -9.70 -1.65 12.05
CA SER A 43 -10.90 -1.99 11.28
C SER A 43 -11.02 -3.46 10.90
N VAL A 44 -10.06 -4.30 11.27
CA VAL A 44 -10.11 -5.76 11.03
C VAL A 44 -11.21 -6.43 11.89
N GLY A 45 -11.60 -5.82 13.01
CA GLY A 45 -12.76 -6.24 13.79
C GLY A 45 -12.44 -7.35 14.79
N GLU A 46 -13.01 -8.54 14.59
CA GLU A 46 -12.92 -9.67 15.54
C GLU A 46 -11.54 -10.37 15.54
N ASP A 47 -10.70 -10.07 14.55
CA ASP A 47 -9.34 -10.60 14.49
C ASP A 47 -8.48 -10.06 15.64
N SER A 48 -7.58 -10.93 16.12
CA SER A 48 -6.70 -10.61 17.23
C SER A 48 -5.86 -9.35 16.95
N PRO A 49 -5.56 -8.51 17.96
CA PRO A 49 -4.63 -7.38 17.81
C PRO A 49 -3.27 -7.78 17.23
N THR A 50 -2.87 -9.04 17.40
CA THR A 50 -1.62 -9.60 16.83
C THR A 50 -1.63 -9.71 15.31
N GLN A 51 -2.81 -9.65 14.68
CA GLN A 51 -3.00 -9.69 13.22
C GLN A 51 -3.19 -8.30 12.61
N THR A 52 -3.33 -7.27 13.45
CA THR A 52 -3.58 -5.89 13.04
C THR A 52 -2.29 -5.11 12.88
N ALA A 53 -2.08 -4.49 11.71
CA ALA A 53 -0.93 -3.62 11.48
C ALA A 53 -1.20 -2.18 11.92
N LEU A 54 -0.39 -1.64 12.83
CA LEU A 54 -0.50 -0.27 13.34
C LEU A 54 0.76 0.57 13.08
N GLU A 55 1.89 -0.10 12.90
CA GLU A 55 3.23 0.46 12.71
C GLU A 55 3.69 0.45 11.24
N ASP A 56 2.94 -0.20 10.36
CA ASP A 56 3.33 -0.45 8.97
C ASP A 56 3.62 0.84 8.18
N LEU A 57 2.78 1.86 8.35
CA LEU A 57 3.02 3.17 7.73
C LEU A 57 4.32 3.82 8.23
N ALA A 58 4.62 3.73 9.53
CA ALA A 58 5.85 4.29 10.09
C ALA A 58 7.07 3.52 9.58
N MET A 59 6.97 2.18 9.55
CA MET A 59 8.01 1.28 9.07
C MET A 59 8.39 1.57 7.60
N PHE A 60 7.42 1.66 6.70
CA PHE A 60 7.70 1.90 5.29
C PHE A 60 8.09 3.35 4.99
N ARG A 61 7.56 4.33 5.72
CA ARG A 61 7.97 5.74 5.56
C ARG A 61 9.39 6.03 6.07
N ALA A 62 9.93 5.16 6.93
CA ALA A 62 11.31 5.28 7.39
C ALA A 62 12.34 4.79 6.36
N LEU A 63 11.89 4.07 5.31
CA LEU A 63 12.78 3.59 4.25
C LEU A 63 13.08 4.72 3.25
N PRO A 64 14.34 4.87 2.82
CA PRO A 64 14.67 5.77 1.73
C PRO A 64 14.03 5.26 0.43
N ASN A 65 13.61 6.19 -0.44
CA ASN A 65 13.11 5.89 -1.78
C ASN A 65 11.96 4.85 -1.76
N CYS A 66 11.07 4.93 -0.77
CA CYS A 66 9.90 4.08 -0.68
C CYS A 66 8.63 4.86 -0.98
N THR A 67 7.87 4.38 -1.98
CA THR A 67 6.53 4.92 -2.25
C THR A 67 5.49 4.13 -1.47
N VAL A 68 4.73 4.82 -0.63
CA VAL A 68 3.64 4.23 0.16
C VAL A 68 2.29 4.64 -0.42
N PHE A 69 1.51 3.65 -0.85
CA PHE A 69 0.14 3.80 -1.30
C PHE A 69 -0.82 3.35 -0.21
N TYR A 70 -1.85 4.15 0.03
CA TYR A 70 -3.00 3.76 0.84
C TYR A 70 -4.29 4.07 0.07
N PRO A 71 -4.71 3.17 -0.84
CA PRO A 71 -5.97 3.33 -1.58
C PRO A 71 -7.17 3.25 -0.64
N SER A 72 -8.23 3.99 -0.97
CA SER A 72 -9.44 4.12 -0.15
C SER A 72 -10.66 3.38 -0.71
N ASP A 73 -10.59 2.92 -1.96
CA ASP A 73 -11.63 2.18 -2.65
C ASP A 73 -11.04 1.28 -3.76
N ALA A 74 -11.90 0.57 -4.49
CA ALA A 74 -11.49 -0.33 -5.57
C ALA A 74 -10.75 0.39 -6.72
N VAL A 75 -11.20 1.59 -7.11
CA VAL A 75 -10.64 2.34 -8.25
C VAL A 75 -9.25 2.90 -7.92
N SER A 76 -9.08 3.46 -6.73
CA SER A 76 -7.77 3.92 -6.26
C SER A 76 -6.81 2.76 -6.03
N MET A 77 -7.30 1.57 -5.65
CA MET A 77 -6.50 0.35 -5.52
C MET A 77 -5.96 -0.12 -6.88
N GLU A 78 -6.81 -0.20 -7.91
CA GLU A 78 -6.38 -0.56 -9.26
C GLU A 78 -5.27 0.36 -9.76
N HIS A 79 -5.44 1.67 -9.56
CA HIS A 79 -4.43 2.66 -9.93
C HIS A 79 -3.15 2.55 -9.10
N ALA A 80 -3.25 2.26 -7.80
CA ALA A 80 -2.07 2.05 -6.96
C ALA A 80 -1.23 0.86 -7.46
N VAL A 81 -1.87 -0.25 -7.84
CA VAL A 81 -1.18 -1.40 -8.44
C VAL A 81 -0.51 -1.03 -9.77
N TYR A 82 -1.24 -0.32 -10.64
CA TYR A 82 -0.68 0.15 -11.92
C TYR A 82 0.53 1.07 -11.73
N LEU A 83 0.44 2.04 -10.82
CA LEU A 83 1.53 2.97 -10.53
C LEU A 83 2.73 2.25 -9.90
N ALA A 84 2.49 1.32 -8.97
CA ALA A 84 3.54 0.52 -8.35
C ALA A 84 4.26 -0.39 -9.36
N ALA A 85 3.53 -1.00 -10.29
CA ALA A 85 4.11 -1.86 -11.33
C ALA A 85 5.04 -1.10 -12.29
N ASN A 86 4.82 0.20 -12.45
CA ASN A 86 5.63 1.08 -13.30
C ASN A 86 6.68 1.88 -12.49
N SER A 87 6.75 1.69 -11.18
CA SER A 87 7.78 2.30 -10.33
C SER A 87 9.12 1.57 -10.49
N LYS A 88 10.22 2.26 -10.16
CA LYS A 88 11.57 1.70 -10.16
C LYS A 88 12.11 1.45 -8.75
N GLU A 89 11.40 1.92 -7.75
CA GLU A 89 11.80 1.86 -6.34
C GLU A 89 10.88 0.92 -5.56
N ILE A 90 11.18 0.72 -4.28
CA ILE A 90 10.34 -0.11 -3.42
C ILE A 90 8.97 0.56 -3.22
N CYS A 91 7.92 -0.22 -3.43
CA CYS A 91 6.54 0.22 -3.24
C CYS A 91 5.87 -0.58 -2.12
N TYR A 92 5.04 0.08 -1.33
CA TYR A 92 4.16 -0.56 -0.36
C TYR A 92 2.71 -0.15 -0.64
N ILE A 93 1.81 -1.13 -0.76
CA ILE A 93 0.37 -0.89 -0.88
C ILE A 93 -0.32 -1.42 0.36
N ARG A 94 -0.92 -0.51 1.12
CA ARG A 94 -1.67 -0.80 2.35
C ARG A 94 -3.13 -1.05 2.00
N THR A 95 -3.64 -2.25 2.24
CA THR A 95 -5.04 -2.61 2.01
C THR A 95 -5.81 -2.80 3.31
N SER A 96 -7.04 -2.33 3.33
CA SER A 96 -7.97 -2.48 4.45
C SER A 96 -8.79 -3.77 4.29
N HIS A 97 -9.25 -4.32 5.42
CA HIS A 97 -10.10 -5.51 5.46
C HIS A 97 -11.58 -5.25 5.11
N PRO A 98 -12.25 -4.23 5.69
CA PRO A 98 -13.69 -4.05 5.45
C PRO A 98 -13.98 -3.59 4.02
N GLU A 99 -15.16 -3.96 3.53
CA GLU A 99 -15.71 -3.41 2.30
C GLU A 99 -15.94 -1.91 2.44
N THR A 100 -15.62 -1.17 1.38
CA THR A 100 -15.75 0.29 1.31
C THR A 100 -16.49 0.67 0.04
N GLU A 101 -17.24 1.76 0.07
CA GLU A 101 -17.93 2.28 -1.10
C GLU A 101 -16.94 2.75 -2.17
N VAL A 102 -17.29 2.56 -3.45
CA VAL A 102 -16.53 3.11 -4.56
C VAL A 102 -16.87 4.59 -4.71
N ILE A 103 -15.89 5.45 -4.43
CA ILE A 103 -16.06 6.91 -4.43
C ILE A 103 -15.46 7.58 -5.67
N TYR A 104 -14.52 6.92 -6.36
CA TYR A 104 -13.93 7.43 -7.58
C TYR A 104 -14.53 6.77 -8.82
N GLY A 105 -14.74 7.57 -9.87
CA GLY A 105 -15.17 7.05 -11.17
C GLY A 105 -14.04 6.38 -11.96
N PRO A 106 -14.34 5.54 -12.96
CA PRO A 106 -13.33 4.78 -13.72
C PRO A 106 -12.40 5.65 -14.58
N LYS A 107 -12.75 6.92 -14.81
CA LYS A 107 -11.92 7.89 -15.54
C LYS A 107 -11.07 8.77 -14.63
N GLU A 108 -11.15 8.56 -13.32
CA GLU A 108 -10.38 9.32 -12.35
C GLU A 108 -8.89 9.05 -12.54
N LEU A 109 -8.07 10.10 -12.53
CA LEU A 109 -6.63 9.98 -12.74
C LEU A 109 -5.88 10.06 -11.41
N PHE A 110 -4.99 9.11 -11.17
CA PHE A 110 -4.12 9.09 -10.00
C PHE A 110 -2.66 9.28 -10.38
N LYS A 111 -1.92 10.00 -9.52
CA LYS A 111 -0.48 10.23 -9.65
C LYS A 111 0.18 10.09 -8.29
N ILE A 112 1.41 9.57 -8.27
CA ILE A 112 2.21 9.47 -7.04
C ILE A 112 2.42 10.88 -6.46
N GLY A 113 2.24 11.02 -5.15
CA GLY A 113 2.38 12.28 -4.44
C GLY A 113 1.20 13.25 -4.60
N GLN A 114 0.13 12.86 -5.30
CA GLN A 114 -1.07 13.68 -5.44
C GLN A 114 -2.21 13.15 -4.58
N ALA A 115 -2.69 13.99 -3.65
CA ALA A 115 -3.90 13.72 -2.89
C ALA A 115 -5.17 14.13 -3.65
N LYS A 116 -6.31 13.61 -3.21
CA LYS A 116 -7.65 14.01 -3.67
C LYS A 116 -8.40 14.68 -2.53
N VAL A 117 -9.08 15.77 -2.84
CA VAL A 117 -10.05 16.38 -1.92
C VAL A 117 -11.41 15.82 -2.28
N GLY A 118 -12.05 15.11 -1.35
CA GLY A 118 -13.36 14.50 -1.59
C GLY A 118 -14.43 15.55 -1.92
N ALA A 119 -15.27 15.26 -2.92
CA ALA A 119 -16.52 15.98 -3.10
C ALA A 119 -17.44 15.65 -1.92
N THR A 120 -18.10 16.67 -1.39
CA THR A 120 -19.06 16.60 -0.28
C THR A 120 -20.01 15.42 -0.46
N VAL A 121 -20.00 14.46 0.47
CA VAL A 121 -21.07 13.46 0.58
C VAL A 121 -22.31 14.23 1.04
N HIS A 122 -23.14 14.66 0.09
CA HIS A 122 -24.46 15.21 0.37
C HIS A 122 -25.37 14.07 0.83
N HIS A 123 -25.23 13.66 2.09
CA HIS A 123 -26.34 13.09 2.84
C HIS A 123 -27.11 14.26 3.47
N CYS A 124 -28.04 14.82 2.70
CA CYS A 124 -29.23 15.48 3.25
C CYS A 124 -30.37 14.48 3.23
#